data_AF-A0A2I8DDP1-F1
#
_entry.id   AF-A0A2I8DDP1-F1
#
_cell.length_a   1.000
_cell.length_b   1.000
_cell.length_c   1.000
_cell.angle_alpha   90.00
_cell.angle_beta   90.00
_cell.angle_gamma   90.00
#
_symmetry.space_group_name_H-M   'P 1'
#
loop_
_entity.id
_entity.type
_entity.pdbx_description
1 polymer ?
#
loop_
_entity_poly.entity_id
_entity_poly.type
_entity_poly.pdbx_seq_one_letter_code
_entity_poly.pdbx_strand_id
1 'polypeptide(L)'
;MKTIRKARLTPRAALLRTTMAGLAASALAAAFSPAAQALKPASDAKQQATATAVAPPDVRTVMQSIYQVDGQGKDSYEVANGSVATYWYGHAFELNGTRYFTGFTWDTRERYGKPGEDDAGPDTQVNLAEATYTLTGSTPDKPWQFRGMTNTIGNFGAYEKPEFVDPKRKPVEYRTPAGKLVLAVPTDGFDNGTSFTGYALFVFNPGPRDEVKDKVWTYVGSVNTGSDNSAACADGDVMPCVSSQGELSFAAHGGSDMPRISIKVSGTTITGPGKTRQLGAADTVTYHYDAAGKKYASQ
;
A
#
# COMPACT_ATOMS: atom_id res chain seq x y z
N MET A 1 50.52 -17.80 39.54
CA MET A 1 50.42 -16.82 40.66
C MET A 1 49.00 -16.92 41.22
N LYS A 2 48.78 -17.55 42.38
CA LYS A 2 48.68 -16.91 43.73
C LYS A 2 47.64 -15.76 43.72
N THR A 3 46.55 -15.67 44.51
CA THR A 3 46.04 -16.30 45.75
C THR A 3 44.58 -15.78 45.90
N ILE A 4 43.53 -16.60 46.01
CA ILE A 4 42.74 -16.96 47.21
C ILE A 4 42.49 -15.84 48.29
N ARG A 5 41.21 -15.78 48.75
CA ARG A 5 40.63 -15.41 50.08
C ARG A 5 40.09 -13.97 50.29
N LYS A 6 38.76 -13.82 50.51
CA LYS A 6 37.99 -13.77 51.80
C LYS A 6 37.88 -12.33 52.32
N ALA A 7 36.87 -11.87 53.07
CA ALA A 7 35.59 -12.37 53.55
C ALA A 7 34.80 -11.15 54.09
N ARG A 8 33.49 -11.34 54.28
CA ARG A 8 32.55 -10.45 54.98
C ARG A 8 33.01 -10.08 56.40
N LEU A 9 32.53 -8.94 56.92
CA LEU A 9 31.75 -8.84 58.17
C LEU A 9 31.38 -7.38 58.50
N THR A 10 30.06 -7.14 58.61
CA THR A 10 29.36 -6.17 59.50
C THR A 10 29.82 -6.33 60.97
N PRO A 11 29.51 -5.45 61.99
CA PRO A 11 28.27 -4.66 62.15
C PRO A 11 28.36 -3.35 63.02
N ARG A 12 27.17 -2.80 63.35
CA ARG A 12 26.72 -2.11 64.60
C ARG A 12 27.18 -0.66 64.85
N ALA A 13 26.23 0.29 64.88
CA ALA A 13 25.51 0.81 66.08
C ALA A 13 26.16 2.15 66.52
N ALA A 14 25.51 3.16 67.11
CA ALA A 14 24.17 3.43 67.57
C ALA A 14 24.06 4.92 67.98
N LEU A 15 22.83 5.45 68.00
CA LEU A 15 22.25 6.42 68.96
C LEU A 15 22.86 7.84 69.17
N LEU A 16 22.00 8.86 69.07
CA LEU A 16 21.56 9.81 70.13
C LEU A 16 20.65 10.89 69.45
N ARG A 17 19.34 11.02 69.77
CA ARG A 17 18.70 11.85 70.84
C ARG A 17 19.22 13.30 70.85
N THR A 18 18.45 14.40 70.84
CA THR A 18 17.08 14.70 71.35
C THR A 18 16.70 16.17 71.04
N THR A 19 15.37 16.47 71.05
CA THR A 19 14.67 17.74 71.44
C THR A 19 14.88 19.01 70.59
N MET A 20 13.88 19.85 70.27
CA MET A 20 12.95 20.54 71.17
C MET A 20 11.64 20.97 70.47
N ALA A 21 10.56 21.04 71.24
CA ALA A 21 9.23 21.52 70.87
C ALA A 21 9.10 23.06 71.00
N GLY A 22 8.13 23.65 70.29
CA GLY A 22 7.68 25.03 70.48
C GLY A 22 6.32 25.28 69.84
N LEU A 23 5.30 25.43 70.68
CA LEU A 23 3.91 25.77 70.36
C LEU A 23 3.77 27.18 69.75
N ALA A 24 2.79 27.36 68.85
CA ALA A 24 1.73 28.37 68.98
C ALA A 24 0.73 28.22 67.82
N ALA A 25 -0.55 28.12 68.15
CA ALA A 25 -1.69 28.09 67.22
C ALA A 25 -2.63 29.26 67.51
N SER A 26 -3.40 29.64 66.46
CA SER A 26 -4.54 30.57 66.42
C SER A 26 -4.12 32.05 66.23
N ALA A 27 -4.66 32.84 65.29
CA ALA A 27 -6.02 32.88 64.75
C ALA A 27 -6.16 33.75 63.47
N LEU A 28 -7.14 33.34 62.63
CA LEU A 28 -8.06 34.09 61.74
C LEU A 28 -7.61 34.94 60.52
N ALA A 29 -8.04 34.44 59.35
CA ALA A 29 -8.92 35.08 58.34
C ALA A 29 -8.35 35.99 57.21
N ALA A 30 -8.62 35.49 55.99
CA ALA A 30 -9.05 36.18 54.77
C ALA A 30 -8.07 37.09 53.97
N ALA A 31 -7.48 36.52 52.91
CA ALA A 31 -7.56 36.96 51.50
C ALA A 31 -6.46 36.23 50.69
N PHE A 32 -6.84 35.19 49.93
CA PHE A 32 -5.89 34.40 49.14
C PHE A 32 -5.64 35.04 47.76
N SER A 33 -4.47 35.65 47.60
CA SER A 33 -3.79 35.74 46.30
C SER A 33 -2.93 34.47 46.12
N PRO A 34 -3.06 33.68 45.04
CA PRO A 34 -2.15 32.58 44.81
C PRO A 34 -1.08 32.98 43.79
N ALA A 35 0.14 33.21 44.25
CA ALA A 35 1.32 33.28 43.39
C ALA A 35 2.33 32.21 43.82
N ALA A 36 2.54 31.26 42.90
CA ALA A 36 3.66 30.33 42.78
C ALA A 36 3.88 29.29 43.91
N GLN A 37 3.23 28.13 43.77
CA GLN A 37 3.75 26.87 44.31
C GLN A 37 4.58 26.14 43.23
N ALA A 38 5.82 25.83 43.56
CA ALA A 38 6.69 24.98 42.77
C ALA A 38 6.21 23.53 42.81
N LEU A 39 5.51 23.11 41.76
CA LEU A 39 5.20 21.72 41.47
C LEU A 39 6.48 20.99 41.03
N LYS A 40 6.93 20.02 41.83
CA LYS A 40 7.79 18.95 41.33
C LYS A 40 6.91 18.01 40.50
N PRO A 41 7.16 17.80 39.20
CA PRO A 41 6.34 16.88 38.42
C PRO A 41 6.63 15.45 38.84
N ALA A 42 5.57 14.71 39.15
CA ALA A 42 5.57 13.26 39.16
C ALA A 42 5.97 12.79 37.76
N SER A 43 7.12 12.11 37.65
CA SER A 43 7.52 11.43 36.43
C SER A 43 6.78 10.10 36.32
N ASP A 44 5.45 10.15 36.25
CA ASP A 44 4.64 9.08 35.66
C ASP A 44 4.74 9.23 34.14
N ALA A 45 5.93 8.97 33.60
CA ALA A 45 6.06 8.62 32.21
C ALA A 45 5.45 7.22 32.05
N LYS A 46 4.13 7.18 31.82
CA LYS A 46 3.53 6.08 31.07
C LYS A 46 4.37 5.94 29.81
N GLN A 47 5.26 4.94 29.81
CA GLN A 47 5.66 4.26 28.60
C GLN A 47 4.36 3.81 27.94
N GLN A 48 3.79 4.66 27.09
CA GLN A 48 3.03 4.20 25.96
C GLN A 48 4.02 3.38 25.15
N ALA A 49 4.02 2.09 25.44
CA ALA A 49 4.49 1.09 24.51
C ALA A 49 3.78 1.40 23.20
N THR A 50 4.51 2.00 22.26
CA THR A 50 4.15 1.96 20.85
C THR A 50 4.02 0.49 20.54
N ALA A 51 2.79 -0.01 20.46
CA ALA A 51 2.51 -1.35 19.98
C ALA A 51 3.19 -1.47 18.61
N THR A 52 4.25 -2.27 18.54
CA THR A 52 4.99 -2.51 17.30
C THR A 52 3.99 -2.97 16.27
N ALA A 53 3.81 -2.20 15.19
CA ALA A 53 2.90 -2.57 14.12
C ALA A 53 3.30 -3.95 13.61
N VAL A 54 2.36 -4.89 13.58
CA VAL A 54 2.62 -6.24 13.09
C VAL A 54 3.02 -6.16 11.61
N ALA A 55 4.24 -6.57 11.29
CA ALA A 55 4.74 -6.54 9.92
C ALA A 55 3.89 -7.47 9.01
N PRO A 56 3.53 -7.04 7.79
CA PRO A 56 2.84 -7.90 6.83
C PRO A 56 3.72 -9.09 6.40
N PRO A 57 3.11 -10.15 5.81
CA PRO A 57 3.84 -11.19 5.11
C PRO A 57 4.86 -10.62 4.12
N ASP A 58 6.06 -11.19 4.10
CA ASP A 58 7.11 -10.78 3.19
C ASP A 58 6.90 -11.32 1.76
N VAL A 59 7.71 -10.83 0.81
CA VAL A 59 7.66 -11.23 -0.60
C VAL A 59 7.80 -12.74 -0.77
N ARG A 60 8.70 -13.38 -0.01
CA ARG A 60 8.91 -14.82 -0.05
C ARG A 60 7.63 -15.57 0.32
N THR A 61 6.97 -15.17 1.40
CA THR A 61 5.75 -15.79 1.89
C THR A 61 4.63 -15.69 0.85
N VAL A 62 4.47 -14.51 0.22
CA VAL A 62 3.49 -14.30 -0.85
C VAL A 62 3.77 -15.20 -2.05
N MET A 63 4.99 -15.13 -2.59
CA MET A 63 5.38 -15.87 -3.80
C MET A 63 5.27 -17.39 -3.60
N GLN A 64 5.70 -17.91 -2.44
CA GLN A 64 5.56 -19.34 -2.11
C GLN A 64 4.10 -19.77 -1.95
N SER A 65 3.21 -18.90 -1.45
CA SER A 65 1.79 -19.23 -1.30
C SER A 65 1.09 -19.40 -2.64
N ILE A 66 1.51 -18.66 -3.67
CA ILE A 66 0.92 -18.71 -5.02
C ILE A 66 1.53 -19.85 -5.85
N TYR A 67 2.86 -19.91 -5.95
CA TYR A 67 3.55 -20.77 -6.92
C TYR A 67 4.07 -22.08 -6.34
N GLN A 68 4.17 -22.20 -5.00
CA GLN A 68 4.70 -23.40 -4.31
C GLN A 68 6.11 -23.81 -4.75
N VAL A 69 6.87 -22.87 -5.31
CA VAL A 69 8.27 -23.02 -5.76
C VAL A 69 9.18 -22.18 -4.86
N ASP A 70 10.34 -22.71 -4.48
CA ASP A 70 11.32 -21.98 -3.70
C ASP A 70 12.17 -21.05 -4.58
N GLY A 71 11.83 -19.76 -4.58
CA GLY A 71 12.58 -18.71 -5.27
C GLY A 71 13.92 -18.32 -4.63
N GLN A 72 14.39 -19.04 -3.59
CA GLN A 72 15.63 -18.74 -2.85
C GLN A 72 15.67 -17.31 -2.28
N GLY A 73 14.49 -16.74 -1.98
CA GLY A 73 14.34 -15.37 -1.49
C GLY A 73 14.39 -14.27 -2.56
N LYS A 74 14.44 -14.62 -3.85
CA LYS A 74 14.27 -13.65 -4.93
C LYS A 74 12.81 -13.24 -5.06
N ASP A 75 12.58 -12.02 -5.53
CA ASP A 75 11.27 -11.47 -5.88
C ASP A 75 10.85 -11.83 -7.31
N SER A 76 11.76 -12.41 -8.11
CA SER A 76 11.50 -12.88 -9.47
C SER A 76 12.22 -14.19 -9.75
N TYR A 77 11.52 -15.20 -10.27
CA TYR A 77 12.09 -16.50 -10.61
C TYR A 77 11.21 -17.32 -11.57
N GLU A 78 11.80 -18.32 -12.21
CA GLU A 78 11.09 -19.25 -13.09
C GLU A 78 10.17 -20.17 -12.27
N VAL A 79 8.91 -20.30 -12.68
CA VAL A 79 7.89 -21.10 -11.98
C VAL A 79 7.46 -22.34 -12.75
N ALA A 80 7.42 -22.29 -14.09
CA ALA A 80 7.10 -23.43 -14.94
C ALA A 80 7.52 -23.18 -16.39
N ASN A 81 8.23 -24.10 -17.02
CA ASN A 81 8.51 -24.10 -18.48
C ASN A 81 8.94 -22.72 -19.02
N GLY A 82 9.93 -22.05 -18.41
CA GLY A 82 10.38 -20.72 -18.81
C GLY A 82 9.44 -19.55 -18.48
N SER A 83 8.26 -19.79 -17.90
CA SER A 83 7.44 -18.75 -17.27
C SER A 83 8.16 -18.20 -16.04
N VAL A 84 8.26 -16.88 -15.96
CA VAL A 84 8.85 -16.16 -14.83
C VAL A 84 7.73 -15.47 -14.07
N ALA A 85 7.68 -15.70 -12.77
CA ALA A 85 6.84 -14.96 -11.85
C ALA A 85 7.65 -13.89 -11.11
N THR A 86 7.02 -12.74 -10.88
CA THR A 86 7.62 -11.60 -10.19
C THR A 86 6.62 -10.98 -9.21
N TYR A 87 7.10 -10.64 -8.01
CA TYR A 87 6.33 -9.86 -7.05
C TYR A 87 6.12 -8.44 -7.56
N TRP A 88 4.90 -7.93 -7.44
CA TRP A 88 4.52 -6.64 -8.01
C TRP A 88 4.17 -5.61 -6.95
N TYR A 89 3.22 -5.93 -6.07
CA TYR A 89 2.69 -4.96 -5.12
C TYR A 89 2.14 -5.63 -3.86
N GLY A 90 2.21 -4.93 -2.73
CA GLY A 90 1.67 -5.38 -1.45
C GLY A 90 0.80 -4.31 -0.81
N HIS A 91 -0.36 -4.71 -0.30
CA HIS A 91 -1.32 -3.78 0.28
C HIS A 91 -1.94 -4.32 1.56
N ALA A 92 -1.74 -3.60 2.66
CA ALA A 92 -2.43 -3.85 3.92
C ALA A 92 -3.62 -2.89 4.05
N PHE A 93 -4.79 -3.42 4.39
CA PHE A 93 -6.03 -2.64 4.47
C PHE A 93 -6.98 -3.21 5.52
N GLU A 94 -7.95 -2.40 5.92
CA GLU A 94 -9.05 -2.84 6.80
C GLU A 94 -10.39 -2.76 6.06
N LEU A 95 -11.20 -3.81 6.21
CA LEU A 95 -12.54 -3.91 5.66
C LEU A 95 -13.45 -4.63 6.66
N ASN A 96 -14.55 -3.99 7.04
CA ASN A 96 -15.53 -4.52 8.01
C ASN A 96 -14.89 -5.03 9.32
N GLY A 97 -13.91 -4.30 9.85
CA GLY A 97 -13.19 -4.63 11.08
C GLY A 97 -12.17 -5.78 10.96
N THR A 98 -12.02 -6.36 9.77
CA THR A 98 -10.96 -7.36 9.49
C THR A 98 -9.80 -6.67 8.79
N ARG A 99 -8.59 -6.89 9.32
CA ARG A 99 -7.35 -6.44 8.68
C ARG A 99 -6.85 -7.50 7.73
N TYR A 100 -6.58 -7.08 6.50
CA TYR A 100 -6.10 -7.90 5.42
C TYR A 100 -4.72 -7.43 4.98
N PHE A 101 -3.97 -8.35 4.40
CA PHE A 101 -2.84 -8.05 3.55
C PHE A 101 -2.98 -8.87 2.27
N THR A 102 -2.78 -8.23 1.12
CA THR A 102 -2.71 -8.92 -0.16
C THR A 102 -1.40 -8.60 -0.82
N GLY A 103 -0.69 -9.65 -1.27
CA GLY A 103 0.42 -9.53 -2.19
C GLY A 103 -0.03 -9.91 -3.59
N PHE A 104 0.33 -9.08 -4.56
CA PHE A 104 0.08 -9.27 -5.99
C PHE A 104 1.37 -9.64 -6.70
N THR A 105 1.27 -10.56 -7.63
CA THR A 105 2.37 -11.01 -8.49
C THR A 105 1.93 -10.96 -9.94
N TRP A 106 2.89 -10.99 -10.86
CA TRP A 106 2.61 -11.25 -12.25
C TRP A 106 3.50 -12.36 -12.78
N ASP A 107 3.02 -13.07 -13.80
CA ASP A 107 3.80 -14.10 -14.49
C ASP A 107 3.64 -14.03 -16.02
N THR A 108 4.72 -14.42 -16.70
CA THR A 108 4.75 -14.58 -18.15
C THR A 108 4.14 -15.91 -18.58
N ARG A 109 3.80 -16.07 -19.86
CA ARG A 109 3.30 -17.35 -20.35
C ARG A 109 4.39 -18.42 -20.33
N GLU A 110 3.99 -19.67 -20.18
CA GLU A 110 4.88 -20.81 -20.39
C GLU A 110 5.39 -20.83 -21.84
N ARG A 111 6.64 -21.28 -22.00
CA ARG A 111 7.36 -21.31 -23.27
C ARG A 111 7.56 -22.76 -23.67
N TYR A 112 7.05 -23.12 -24.84
CA TYR A 112 7.15 -24.50 -25.36
C TYR A 112 7.86 -24.56 -26.72
N GLY A 113 7.97 -23.42 -27.43
CA GLY A 113 8.72 -23.31 -28.68
C GLY A 113 10.23 -23.20 -28.47
N LYS A 114 10.99 -23.20 -29.57
CA LYS A 114 12.43 -22.90 -29.50
C LYS A 114 12.65 -21.41 -29.18
N PRO A 115 13.83 -21.03 -28.67
CA PRO A 115 14.17 -19.62 -28.48
C PRO A 115 13.93 -18.80 -29.75
N GLY A 116 13.15 -17.72 -29.65
CA GLY A 116 12.78 -16.84 -30.77
C GLY A 116 11.54 -17.26 -31.58
N GLU A 117 10.95 -18.44 -31.34
CA GLU A 117 9.67 -18.84 -31.95
C GLU A 117 8.46 -18.37 -31.11
N ASP A 118 8.71 -17.93 -29.88
CA ASP A 118 7.71 -17.60 -28.87
C ASP A 118 7.78 -16.12 -28.45
N ASP A 119 8.25 -15.21 -29.30
CA ASP A 119 8.37 -13.80 -28.90
C ASP A 119 7.01 -13.17 -28.57
N ALA A 120 6.98 -12.28 -27.58
CA ALA A 120 5.77 -11.60 -27.15
C ALA A 120 5.37 -10.52 -28.17
N GLY A 121 4.12 -10.57 -28.64
CA GLY A 121 3.54 -9.50 -29.44
C GLY A 121 3.21 -8.26 -28.60
N PRO A 122 2.93 -7.11 -29.22
CA PRO A 122 2.61 -5.86 -28.51
C PRO A 122 1.42 -6.01 -27.57
N ASP A 123 0.38 -6.74 -27.99
CA ASP A 123 -0.83 -6.95 -27.18
C ASP A 123 -0.70 -8.10 -26.17
N THR A 124 0.46 -8.75 -26.09
CA THR A 124 0.68 -9.83 -25.12
C THR A 124 0.74 -9.22 -23.72
N GLN A 125 -0.11 -9.68 -22.82
CA GLN A 125 -0.19 -9.20 -21.45
C GLN A 125 0.38 -10.23 -20.49
N VAL A 126 0.78 -9.79 -19.29
CA VAL A 126 1.13 -10.70 -18.20
C VAL A 126 -0.13 -11.12 -17.45
N ASN A 127 -0.09 -12.29 -16.80
CA ASN A 127 -1.13 -12.71 -15.88
C ASN A 127 -0.88 -12.09 -14.50
N LEU A 128 -1.94 -11.66 -13.80
CA LEU A 128 -1.88 -11.23 -12.40
C LEU A 128 -2.37 -12.34 -11.49
N ALA A 129 -1.67 -12.56 -10.38
CA ALA A 129 -2.08 -13.45 -9.31
C ALA A 129 -2.03 -12.74 -7.95
N GLU A 130 -2.64 -13.34 -6.94
CA GLU A 130 -2.62 -12.80 -5.57
C GLU A 130 -2.59 -13.89 -4.50
N ALA A 131 -2.06 -13.50 -3.34
CA ALA A 131 -2.28 -14.21 -2.08
C ALA A 131 -2.75 -13.22 -1.01
N THR A 132 -3.81 -13.59 -0.30
CA THR A 132 -4.44 -12.78 0.74
C THR A 132 -4.32 -13.44 2.11
N TYR A 133 -4.11 -12.61 3.12
CA TYR A 133 -3.92 -12.98 4.51
C TYR A 133 -4.82 -12.13 5.40
N THR A 134 -5.22 -12.67 6.54
CA THR A 134 -5.97 -11.95 7.58
C THR A 134 -5.14 -11.85 8.85
N LEU A 135 -5.17 -10.68 9.50
CA LEU A 135 -4.57 -10.51 10.81
C LEU A 135 -5.54 -11.05 11.87
N THR A 136 -5.54 -12.37 12.08
CA THR A 136 -6.41 -13.03 13.07
C THR A 136 -5.72 -13.29 14.41
N GLY A 137 -4.39 -13.11 14.49
CA GLY A 137 -3.64 -12.98 15.74
C GLY A 137 -3.98 -14.01 16.81
N SER A 138 -3.76 -15.30 16.55
CA SER A 138 -3.88 -16.35 17.60
C SER A 138 -2.55 -16.57 18.35
N THR A 139 -1.41 -16.23 17.74
CA THR A 139 -0.07 -16.34 18.33
C THR A 139 0.84 -15.18 17.89
N PRO A 140 1.79 -14.74 18.75
CA PRO A 140 2.73 -13.65 18.41
C PRO A 140 3.65 -13.94 17.21
N ASP A 141 3.98 -15.21 16.97
CA ASP A 141 5.00 -15.60 15.97
C ASP A 141 4.46 -15.67 14.53
N LYS A 142 3.15 -15.86 14.35
CA LYS A 142 2.48 -15.90 13.03
C LYS A 142 1.13 -15.19 13.11
N PRO A 143 1.14 -13.87 13.26
CA PRO A 143 -0.09 -13.11 13.48
C PRO A 143 -0.96 -12.99 12.22
N TRP A 144 -0.37 -13.20 11.03
CA TRP A 144 -1.06 -13.28 9.75
C TRP A 144 -1.39 -14.72 9.39
N GLN A 145 -2.66 -14.99 9.15
CA GLN A 145 -3.17 -16.27 8.69
C GLN A 145 -3.43 -16.21 7.18
N PHE A 146 -2.93 -17.20 6.44
CA PHE A 146 -3.25 -17.34 5.02
C PHE A 146 -4.75 -17.55 4.85
N ARG A 147 -5.37 -16.70 4.03
CA ARG A 147 -6.80 -16.78 3.73
C ARG A 147 -7.06 -17.53 2.42
N GLY A 148 -6.23 -17.31 1.42
CA GLY A 148 -6.38 -17.92 0.11
C GLY A 148 -5.49 -17.24 -0.93
N MET A 149 -5.41 -17.86 -2.10
CA MET A 149 -4.71 -17.33 -3.26
C MET A 149 -5.51 -17.61 -4.52
N THR A 150 -5.23 -16.81 -5.56
CA THR A 150 -5.82 -16.95 -6.89
C THR A 150 -4.72 -16.80 -7.93
N ASN A 151 -4.45 -17.83 -8.73
CA ASN A 151 -3.42 -17.80 -9.77
C ASN A 151 -3.77 -16.87 -10.95
N THR A 152 -5.03 -16.45 -11.10
CA THR A 152 -5.41 -15.47 -12.13
C THR A 152 -6.55 -14.56 -11.69
N ILE A 153 -6.23 -13.29 -11.46
CA ILE A 153 -7.18 -12.22 -11.14
C ILE A 153 -7.42 -11.28 -12.33
N GLY A 154 -6.69 -11.46 -13.43
CA GLY A 154 -6.82 -10.73 -14.69
C GLY A 154 -5.49 -10.67 -15.44
N ASN A 155 -5.50 -9.99 -16.59
CA ASN A 155 -4.30 -9.74 -17.40
C ASN A 155 -4.07 -8.25 -17.53
N PHE A 156 -2.81 -7.80 -17.50
CA PHE A 156 -2.48 -6.38 -17.59
C PHE A 156 -1.14 -6.14 -18.30
N GLY A 157 -0.92 -4.87 -18.65
CA GLY A 157 0.27 -4.45 -19.37
C GLY A 157 0.25 -4.80 -20.86
N ALA A 158 1.42 -4.84 -21.46
CA ALA A 158 1.68 -5.02 -22.89
C ALA A 158 3.11 -5.54 -23.10
N TYR A 159 3.43 -6.07 -24.27
CA TYR A 159 4.75 -6.66 -24.58
C TYR A 159 5.22 -7.70 -23.56
N GLU A 160 4.28 -8.43 -22.96
CA GLU A 160 4.48 -9.34 -21.84
C GLU A 160 5.22 -8.71 -20.65
N LYS A 161 4.92 -7.43 -20.39
CA LYS A 161 5.41 -6.70 -19.23
C LYS A 161 4.25 -6.00 -18.53
N PRO A 162 4.30 -5.90 -17.20
CA PRO A 162 3.35 -5.11 -16.44
C PRO A 162 3.60 -3.61 -16.65
N GLU A 163 2.62 -2.78 -16.28
CA GLU A 163 2.93 -1.41 -15.88
C GLU A 163 3.70 -1.44 -14.54
N PHE A 164 4.67 -0.53 -14.37
CA PHE A 164 5.47 -0.48 -13.15
C PHE A 164 4.68 0.22 -12.04
N VAL A 165 4.90 -0.19 -10.78
CA VAL A 165 4.33 0.52 -9.63
C VAL A 165 5.05 1.86 -9.49
N ASP A 166 4.30 2.96 -9.41
CA ASP A 166 4.86 4.27 -9.11
C ASP A 166 4.99 4.44 -7.59
N PRO A 167 6.21 4.44 -7.02
CA PRO A 167 6.41 4.53 -5.58
C PRO A 167 6.19 5.94 -5.02
N LYS A 168 6.05 6.96 -5.87
CA LYS A 168 5.91 8.37 -5.46
C LYS A 168 4.47 8.71 -5.09
N ARG A 169 3.50 8.00 -5.66
CA ARG A 169 2.08 8.16 -5.37
C ARG A 169 1.61 7.09 -4.39
N LYS A 170 0.56 7.40 -3.64
CA LYS A 170 -0.08 6.46 -2.72
C LYS A 170 -1.22 5.73 -3.43
N PRO A 171 -1.50 4.46 -3.05
CA PRO A 171 -2.73 3.82 -3.46
C PRO A 171 -3.95 4.61 -2.98
N VAL A 172 -5.02 4.56 -3.77
CA VAL A 172 -6.32 5.15 -3.41
C VAL A 172 -7.32 4.03 -3.19
N GLU A 173 -8.08 4.13 -2.10
CA GLU A 173 -9.05 3.10 -1.70
C GLU A 173 -10.47 3.68 -1.68
N TYR A 174 -11.46 2.84 -1.99
CA TYR A 174 -12.86 3.15 -1.84
C TYR A 174 -13.64 1.95 -1.31
N ARG A 175 -14.40 2.14 -0.23
CA ARG A 175 -15.28 1.10 0.31
C ARG A 175 -16.65 1.23 -0.32
N THR A 176 -17.14 0.15 -0.93
CA THR A 176 -18.44 0.16 -1.60
C THR A 176 -19.59 -0.08 -0.62
N PRO A 177 -20.83 0.34 -0.95
CA PRO A 177 -22.00 0.06 -0.12
C PRO A 177 -22.24 -1.44 0.12
N ALA A 178 -21.89 -2.31 -0.83
CA ALA A 178 -21.98 -3.77 -0.65
C ALA A 178 -20.80 -4.38 0.13
N GLY A 179 -19.95 -3.55 0.74
CA GLY A 179 -18.85 -4.01 1.58
C GLY A 179 -17.65 -4.57 0.81
N LYS A 180 -17.43 -4.11 -0.43
CA LYS A 180 -16.20 -4.38 -1.20
C LYS A 180 -15.16 -3.28 -0.97
N LEU A 181 -13.93 -3.55 -1.37
CA LEU A 181 -12.89 -2.53 -1.52
C LEU A 181 -12.55 -2.39 -3.01
N VAL A 182 -12.53 -1.16 -3.50
CA VAL A 182 -11.87 -0.80 -4.76
C VAL A 182 -10.53 -0.19 -4.44
N LEU A 183 -9.47 -0.72 -5.03
CA LEU A 183 -8.09 -0.29 -4.85
C LEU A 183 -7.55 0.21 -6.19
N ALA A 184 -7.00 1.42 -6.20
CA ALA A 184 -6.23 1.97 -7.30
C ALA A 184 -4.75 1.99 -6.90
N VAL A 185 -3.94 1.14 -7.55
CA VAL A 185 -2.49 1.07 -7.37
C VAL A 185 -1.84 2.00 -8.39
N PRO A 186 -1.07 3.02 -7.98
CA PRO A 186 -0.47 3.97 -8.92
C PRO A 186 0.57 3.26 -9.79
N THR A 187 0.50 3.53 -11.08
CA THR A 187 1.41 2.95 -12.07
C THR A 187 2.10 4.02 -12.89
N ASP A 188 3.31 3.70 -13.36
CA ASP A 188 3.99 4.44 -14.41
C ASP A 188 4.48 3.50 -15.51
N GLY A 189 4.77 4.11 -16.66
CA GLY A 189 5.24 3.40 -17.82
C GLY A 189 5.85 4.35 -18.84
N PHE A 190 6.42 3.76 -19.87
CA PHE A 190 7.01 4.47 -20.98
C PHE A 190 6.72 3.69 -22.25
N ASP A 191 6.20 4.40 -23.25
CA ASP A 191 6.00 3.85 -24.57
C ASP A 191 6.31 4.91 -25.63
N ASN A 192 7.06 4.51 -26.66
CA ASN A 192 7.34 5.32 -27.85
C ASN A 192 7.70 6.80 -27.57
N GLY A 193 8.60 7.06 -26.61
CA GLY A 193 9.05 8.42 -26.30
C GLY A 193 8.10 9.22 -25.40
N THR A 194 7.05 8.58 -24.87
CA THR A 194 6.10 9.18 -23.95
C THR A 194 6.08 8.39 -22.64
N SER A 195 6.39 9.06 -21.54
CA SER A 195 6.08 8.54 -20.20
C SER A 195 4.61 8.72 -19.92
N PHE A 196 3.97 7.74 -19.30
CA PHE A 196 2.60 7.83 -18.85
C PHE A 196 2.50 7.46 -17.37
N THR A 197 1.53 8.06 -16.70
CA THR A 197 1.16 7.72 -15.33
C THR A 197 -0.28 7.27 -15.32
N GLY A 198 -0.61 6.31 -14.47
CA GLY A 198 -1.96 5.78 -14.34
C GLY A 198 -2.21 5.15 -12.99
N TYR A 199 -3.27 4.37 -12.94
CA TYR A 199 -3.58 3.45 -11.86
C TYR A 199 -4.10 2.13 -12.42
N ALA A 200 -3.59 1.01 -11.91
CA ALA A 200 -4.20 -0.29 -12.06
C ALA A 200 -5.30 -0.47 -10.99
N LEU A 201 -6.49 -0.90 -11.41
CA LEU A 201 -7.67 -0.95 -10.57
C LEU A 201 -8.03 -2.39 -10.20
N PHE A 202 -8.32 -2.60 -8.91
CA PHE A 202 -8.64 -3.90 -8.35
C PHE A 202 -9.89 -3.82 -7.48
N VAL A 203 -10.66 -4.91 -7.45
CA VAL A 203 -11.82 -5.06 -6.57
C VAL A 203 -11.61 -6.25 -5.67
N PHE A 204 -11.61 -5.99 -4.37
CA PHE A 204 -11.66 -7.02 -3.33
C PHE A 204 -13.10 -7.25 -2.91
N ASN A 205 -13.56 -8.49 -3.09
CA ASN A 205 -14.85 -8.97 -2.66
C ASN A 205 -14.64 -10.24 -1.83
N PRO A 206 -14.50 -10.12 -0.50
CA PRO A 206 -14.23 -11.28 0.35
C PRO A 206 -15.42 -12.26 0.40
N GLY A 207 -16.63 -11.86 -0.03
CA GLY A 207 -17.84 -12.62 0.18
C GLY A 207 -18.25 -12.68 1.66
N PRO A 208 -19.31 -13.45 1.99
CA PRO A 208 -19.63 -13.81 3.35
C PRO A 208 -18.44 -14.47 4.05
N ARG A 209 -18.37 -14.30 5.37
CA ARG A 209 -17.41 -15.04 6.19
C ARG A 209 -17.64 -16.54 5.97
N ASP A 210 -16.54 -17.29 5.78
CA ASP A 210 -16.51 -18.76 5.60
C ASP A 210 -16.93 -19.31 4.22
N GLU A 211 -17.26 -18.46 3.24
CA GLU A 211 -17.40 -18.88 1.83
C GLU A 211 -16.07 -18.77 1.08
N VAL A 212 -15.59 -19.88 0.53
CA VAL A 212 -14.48 -19.89 -0.43
C VAL A 212 -15.05 -19.44 -1.77
N LYS A 213 -14.73 -18.20 -2.17
CA LYS A 213 -14.97 -17.73 -3.54
C LYS A 213 -13.74 -18.02 -4.39
N ASP A 214 -13.99 -18.49 -5.62
CA ASP A 214 -12.94 -18.77 -6.61
C ASP A 214 -12.04 -17.57 -6.92
N LYS A 215 -12.54 -16.33 -6.74
CA LYS A 215 -11.77 -15.09 -6.91
C LYS A 215 -12.21 -14.03 -5.90
N VAL A 216 -11.34 -13.71 -4.95
CA VAL A 216 -11.60 -12.67 -3.95
C VAL A 216 -11.08 -11.30 -4.39
N TRP A 217 -10.13 -11.30 -5.32
CA TRP A 217 -9.69 -10.11 -6.05
C TRP A 217 -10.00 -10.25 -7.53
N THR A 218 -10.21 -9.11 -8.19
CA THR A 218 -10.37 -9.03 -9.64
C THR A 218 -9.72 -7.74 -10.12
N TYR A 219 -8.87 -7.85 -11.14
CA TYR A 219 -8.37 -6.70 -11.88
C TYR A 219 -9.46 -6.18 -12.81
N VAL A 220 -9.76 -4.88 -12.72
CA VAL A 220 -10.88 -4.24 -13.42
C VAL A 220 -10.43 -3.13 -14.38
N GLY A 221 -9.17 -3.18 -14.81
CA GLY A 221 -8.59 -2.31 -15.84
C GLY A 221 -7.61 -1.26 -15.29
N SER A 222 -6.95 -0.58 -16.21
CA SER A 222 -6.08 0.57 -15.95
C SER A 222 -6.77 1.87 -16.33
N VAL A 223 -6.41 2.95 -15.67
CA VAL A 223 -6.80 4.32 -16.05
C VAL A 223 -5.57 5.21 -16.16
N ASN A 224 -5.50 6.02 -17.22
CA ASN A 224 -4.41 6.95 -17.42
C ASN A 224 -4.69 8.27 -16.71
N THR A 225 -3.70 8.78 -15.98
CA THR A 225 -3.78 10.05 -15.26
C THR A 225 -2.88 11.13 -15.83
N GLY A 226 -1.87 10.79 -16.62
CA GLY A 226 -0.97 11.79 -17.16
C GLY A 226 -0.07 11.24 -18.25
N SER A 227 0.54 12.15 -18.99
CA SER A 227 1.53 11.85 -20.02
C SER A 227 2.60 12.93 -20.08
N ASP A 228 3.80 12.55 -20.49
CA ASP A 228 4.94 13.45 -20.69
C ASP A 228 5.71 13.00 -21.94
N ASN A 229 5.82 13.88 -22.94
CA ASN A 229 6.51 13.58 -24.20
C ASN A 229 7.92 14.19 -24.28
N SER A 230 8.52 14.60 -23.16
CA SER A 230 9.84 15.24 -23.12
C SER A 230 10.94 14.43 -23.81
N ALA A 231 10.85 13.10 -23.77
CA ALA A 231 11.80 12.21 -24.43
C ALA A 231 11.68 12.21 -25.98
N ALA A 232 10.55 12.65 -26.54
CA ALA A 232 10.31 12.68 -27.98
C ALA A 232 10.28 14.11 -28.57
N CYS A 233 9.97 15.12 -27.78
CA CYS A 233 9.73 16.47 -28.29
C CYS A 233 11.00 17.19 -28.76
N ALA A 234 12.19 16.74 -28.32
CA ALA A 234 13.48 17.36 -28.62
C ALA A 234 13.48 18.87 -28.34
N ASP A 235 13.15 19.25 -27.10
CA ASP A 235 13.04 20.65 -26.64
C ASP A 235 12.08 21.53 -27.48
N GLY A 236 11.19 20.92 -28.26
CA GLY A 236 10.22 21.60 -29.11
C GLY A 236 10.52 21.50 -30.61
N ASP A 237 11.67 20.97 -31.00
CA ASP A 237 12.14 20.94 -32.40
C ASP A 237 11.31 19.98 -33.28
N VAL A 238 10.84 18.87 -32.70
CA VAL A 238 10.03 17.86 -33.43
C VAL A 238 8.55 18.13 -33.25
N MET A 239 8.14 18.42 -32.02
CA MET A 239 6.78 18.74 -31.63
C MET A 239 6.79 19.51 -30.30
N PRO A 240 5.71 20.21 -29.92
CA PRO A 240 5.67 20.87 -28.62
C PRO A 240 5.88 19.88 -27.47
N CYS A 241 6.76 20.24 -26.53
CA CYS A 241 6.88 19.53 -25.26
C CYS A 241 5.66 19.81 -24.39
N VAL A 242 4.95 18.76 -24.01
CA VAL A 242 3.77 18.82 -23.15
C VAL A 242 3.89 17.79 -22.03
N SER A 243 3.36 18.17 -20.87
CA SER A 243 3.31 17.29 -19.71
C SER A 243 1.99 17.52 -19.00
N SER A 244 1.35 16.42 -18.62
CA SER A 244 0.07 16.42 -17.93
C SER A 244 0.09 15.43 -16.78
N GLN A 245 -0.63 15.77 -15.73
CA GLN A 245 -0.77 14.95 -14.52
C GLN A 245 -2.19 15.03 -14.01
N GLY A 246 -2.64 13.95 -13.38
CA GLY A 246 -4.03 13.78 -13.00
C GLY A 246 -4.15 13.24 -11.59
N GLU A 247 -5.10 13.81 -10.84
CA GLU A 247 -5.47 13.32 -9.52
C GLU A 247 -6.73 12.46 -9.61
N LEU A 248 -6.61 11.20 -9.17
CA LEU A 248 -7.72 10.25 -9.14
C LEU A 248 -8.56 10.46 -7.88
N SER A 249 -9.87 10.50 -8.05
CA SER A 249 -10.84 10.48 -6.95
C SER A 249 -11.97 9.50 -7.24
N PHE A 250 -12.43 8.81 -6.19
CA PHE A 250 -13.63 7.99 -6.24
C PHE A 250 -14.83 8.79 -5.74
N ALA A 251 -15.96 8.64 -6.42
CA ALA A 251 -17.23 9.19 -6.00
C ALA A 251 -18.32 8.13 -6.07
N ALA A 252 -19.24 8.13 -5.09
CA ALA A 252 -20.43 7.31 -5.16
C ALA A 252 -21.23 7.64 -6.44
N HIS A 253 -21.76 6.61 -7.09
CA HIS A 253 -22.59 6.76 -8.28
C HIS A 253 -23.97 6.17 -7.99
N GLY A 254 -25.00 7.02 -7.96
CA GLY A 254 -26.34 6.63 -7.55
C GLY A 254 -26.85 5.38 -8.28
N GLY A 255 -27.29 4.39 -7.51
CA GLY A 255 -27.78 3.10 -8.03
C GLY A 255 -26.69 2.07 -8.36
N SER A 256 -25.40 2.41 -8.24
CA SER A 256 -24.27 1.50 -8.46
C SER A 256 -23.54 1.21 -7.16
N ASP A 257 -23.12 -0.04 -6.98
CA ASP A 257 -22.19 -0.43 -5.91
C ASP A 257 -20.76 0.05 -6.21
N MET A 258 -20.37 0.03 -7.48
CA MET A 258 -19.04 0.49 -7.91
C MET A 258 -18.98 2.02 -8.00
N PRO A 259 -17.89 2.66 -7.53
CA PRO A 259 -17.74 4.10 -7.62
C PRO A 259 -17.55 4.56 -9.06
N ARG A 260 -17.87 5.81 -9.32
CA ARG A 260 -17.34 6.55 -10.46
C ARG A 260 -15.91 6.99 -10.15
N ILE A 261 -15.06 7.00 -11.16
CA ILE A 261 -13.71 7.54 -11.06
C ILE A 261 -13.67 8.87 -11.80
N SER A 262 -13.10 9.89 -11.17
CA SER A 262 -12.84 11.18 -11.79
C SER A 262 -11.36 11.52 -11.68
N ILE A 263 -10.77 11.89 -12.81
CA ILE A 263 -9.37 12.27 -12.94
C ILE A 263 -9.33 13.76 -13.26
N LYS A 264 -8.91 14.56 -12.28
CA LYS A 264 -8.71 16.00 -12.47
C LYS A 264 -7.34 16.22 -13.09
N VAL A 265 -7.31 16.58 -14.36
CA VAL A 265 -6.07 16.75 -15.12
C VAL A 265 -5.59 18.20 -15.06
N SER A 266 -4.28 18.37 -15.00
CA SER A 266 -3.57 19.65 -15.07
C SER A 266 -2.33 19.52 -15.96
N GLY A 267 -1.78 20.65 -16.39
CA GLY A 267 -0.62 20.71 -17.27
C GLY A 267 -0.99 21.21 -18.67
N THR A 268 -0.34 20.68 -19.69
CA THR A 268 -0.51 21.09 -21.09
C THR A 268 -0.81 19.89 -21.98
N THR A 269 -1.47 20.15 -23.11
CA THR A 269 -1.72 19.15 -24.16
C THR A 269 -1.57 19.77 -25.55
N ILE A 270 -1.37 18.94 -26.57
CA ILE A 270 -1.28 19.36 -27.97
C ILE A 270 -2.69 19.43 -28.55
N THR A 271 -3.04 20.56 -29.16
CA THR A 271 -4.35 20.78 -29.81
C THR A 271 -4.29 20.79 -31.32
N GLY A 272 -3.09 20.76 -31.88
CA GLY A 272 -2.83 20.77 -33.30
C GLY A 272 -1.34 20.98 -33.60
N PRO A 273 -0.94 21.02 -34.88
CA PRO A 273 0.45 21.18 -35.26
C PRO A 273 1.07 22.44 -34.64
N GLY A 274 2.15 22.26 -33.85
CA GLY A 274 2.86 23.35 -33.17
C GLY A 274 2.04 24.10 -32.10
N LYS A 275 0.84 23.64 -31.74
CA LYS A 275 -0.07 24.35 -30.82
C LYS A 275 -0.36 23.53 -29.59
N THR A 276 -0.28 24.18 -28.43
CA THR A 276 -0.65 23.62 -27.13
C THR A 276 -1.77 24.42 -26.49
N ARG A 277 -2.45 23.80 -25.52
CA ARG A 277 -3.33 24.50 -24.58
C ARG A 277 -3.11 24.00 -23.16
N GLN A 278 -3.51 24.83 -22.20
CA GLN A 278 -3.58 24.42 -20.80
C GLN A 278 -4.75 23.46 -20.58
N LEU A 279 -4.52 22.45 -19.74
CA LEU A 279 -5.56 21.58 -19.21
C LEU A 279 -6.17 22.21 -17.95
N GLY A 280 -7.48 22.10 -17.79
CA GLY A 280 -8.21 22.64 -16.65
C GLY A 280 -9.43 21.81 -16.28
N ALA A 281 -10.34 22.38 -15.48
CA ALA A 281 -11.50 21.66 -14.94
C ALA A 281 -12.39 21.00 -16.01
N ALA A 282 -12.50 21.61 -17.19
CA ALA A 282 -13.25 21.07 -18.32
C ALA A 282 -12.64 19.79 -18.93
N ASP A 283 -11.37 19.50 -18.62
CA ASP A 283 -10.64 18.32 -19.09
C ASP A 283 -10.68 17.15 -18.10
N THR A 284 -11.55 17.23 -17.08
CA THR A 284 -11.71 16.13 -16.13
C THR A 284 -12.22 14.88 -16.86
N VAL A 285 -11.45 13.80 -16.79
CA VAL A 285 -11.84 12.52 -17.38
C VAL A 285 -12.64 11.72 -16.35
N THR A 286 -13.73 11.10 -16.79
CA THR A 286 -14.58 10.27 -15.94
C THR A 286 -14.62 8.85 -16.46
N TYR A 287 -14.50 7.87 -15.55
CA TYR A 287 -14.66 6.46 -15.85
C TYR A 287 -15.83 5.89 -15.06
N HIS A 288 -16.55 4.96 -15.70
CA HIS A 288 -17.63 4.20 -15.09
C HIS A 288 -17.31 2.72 -15.19
N TYR A 289 -17.83 1.97 -14.22
CA TYR A 289 -17.72 0.54 -14.24
C TYR A 289 -18.75 -0.06 -15.21
N ASP A 290 -18.27 -0.67 -16.29
CA ASP A 290 -19.07 -1.49 -17.18
C ASP A 290 -19.28 -2.86 -16.54
N ALA A 291 -20.52 -3.14 -16.10
CA ALA A 291 -20.87 -4.40 -15.47
C ALA A 291 -20.82 -5.59 -16.44
N ALA A 292 -21.04 -5.37 -17.75
CA ALA A 292 -21.01 -6.43 -18.75
C ALA A 292 -19.56 -6.83 -19.06
N GLY A 293 -18.70 -5.84 -19.29
CA GLY A 293 -17.27 -6.02 -19.51
C GLY A 293 -16.45 -6.27 -18.22
N LYS A 294 -17.08 -6.09 -17.05
CA LYS A 294 -16.46 -6.20 -15.71
C LYS A 294 -15.19 -5.36 -15.54
N LYS A 295 -15.19 -4.15 -16.11
CA LYS A 295 -14.03 -3.25 -16.15
C LYS A 295 -14.44 -1.79 -16.15
N TYR A 296 -13.52 -0.90 -15.80
CA TYR A 296 -13.72 0.53 -16.01
C TYR A 296 -13.50 0.92 -17.47
N ALA A 297 -14.33 1.84 -17.96
CA ALA A 297 -14.21 2.44 -19.28
C ALA A 297 -14.40 3.96 -19.17
N SER A 298 -13.67 4.72 -19.99
CA SER A 298 -13.82 6.17 -20.07
C SER A 298 -15.17 6.53 -20.68
N GLN A 299 -15.78 7.59 -20.18
CA GLN A 299 -16.97 8.19 -20.77
C GLN A 299 -16.61 9.11 -21.95
#